data_AF-A0A519RN40-F1
#
_entry.id   AF-A0A519RN40-F1
#
_cell.length_a   1.000
_cell.length_b   1.000
_cell.length_c   1.000
_cell.angle_alpha   90.00
_cell.angle_beta   90.00
_cell.angle_gamma   90.00
#
_symmetry.space_group_name_H-M   'P 1'
#
loop_
_entity.id
_entity.type
_entity.pdbx_description
1 polymer ?
#
loop_
_entity_poly.entity_id
_entity_poly.type
_entity_poly.pdbx_seq_one_letter_code
_entity_poly.pdbx_strand_id
1 'polypeptide(L)'
;MEYYKTNAIYEHIIAKKLSQYRFVAGNAWQLVYGDNACNPLLLVFAVGVTGSTLEAPPADSEMEALHLIGHVAERANLPFRYIRFATDVNEIEHVVVSDRDLSYSRLTMPELSKMFGSFNLPVSNTHTAKYLNDQISSAYHKWQRSSLGAALTVSDIDLWRVAENGTPEIVFELKRSYYDLPKWRPFPDDYRNFRLLSNLCQSTGMQLKILYNQRIKQPFKEILDNLKIFSVDFSKTPQISEGEIITLEEFEKL
;
A
#
# COMPACT_ATOMS: atom_id res chain seq x y z
N MET A 1 -18.22 14.64 -14.15
CA MET A 1 -17.09 13.74 -14.44
C MET A 1 -17.13 12.65 -13.39
N GLU A 2 -17.55 11.45 -13.77
CA GLU A 2 -17.38 10.29 -12.88
C GLU A 2 -15.88 10.09 -12.70
N TYR A 3 -15.41 10.47 -11.51
CA TYR A 3 -14.01 10.35 -11.13
C TYR A 3 -13.62 8.87 -11.16
N TYR A 4 -12.54 8.55 -11.87
CA TYR A 4 -12.03 7.19 -12.03
C TYR A 4 -11.65 6.60 -10.67
N LYS A 5 -12.38 5.56 -10.22
CA LYS A 5 -12.24 4.93 -8.90
C LYS A 5 -11.38 3.65 -8.91
N THR A 6 -10.82 3.27 -10.04
CA THR A 6 -10.24 1.93 -10.25
C THR A 6 -8.79 2.01 -10.78
N ASN A 7 -8.18 0.87 -11.06
CA ASN A 7 -6.88 0.74 -11.71
C ASN A 7 -7.02 -0.36 -12.75
N ALA A 8 -6.60 -0.09 -13.99
CA ALA A 8 -6.84 -0.99 -15.11
C ALA A 8 -6.12 -2.35 -14.93
N ILE A 9 -5.00 -2.39 -14.20
CA ILE A 9 -4.33 -3.65 -13.83
C ILE A 9 -5.22 -4.49 -12.92
N TYR A 10 -5.88 -3.88 -11.92
CA TYR A 10 -6.81 -4.60 -11.04
C TYR A 10 -8.02 -5.13 -11.81
N GLU A 11 -8.58 -4.31 -12.71
CA GLU A 11 -9.69 -4.73 -13.57
C GLU A 11 -9.30 -5.94 -14.43
N HIS A 12 -8.10 -5.92 -15.01
CA HIS A 12 -7.57 -7.04 -15.79
C HIS A 12 -7.43 -8.31 -14.94
N ILE A 13 -6.81 -8.21 -13.75
CA ILE A 13 -6.64 -9.35 -12.82
C ILE A 13 -8.00 -9.97 -12.47
N ILE A 14 -9.01 -9.14 -12.16
CA ILE A 14 -10.37 -9.61 -11.83
C ILE A 14 -11.00 -10.30 -13.04
N ALA A 15 -10.97 -9.65 -14.22
CA ALA A 15 -11.59 -10.16 -15.44
C ALA A 15 -11.00 -11.52 -15.86
N LYS A 16 -9.68 -11.68 -15.70
CA LYS A 16 -8.94 -12.90 -16.03
C LYS A 16 -8.90 -13.92 -14.89
N LYS A 17 -9.39 -13.56 -13.70
CA LYS A 17 -9.38 -14.40 -12.48
C LYS A 17 -7.96 -14.90 -12.13
N LEU A 18 -6.98 -14.02 -12.18
CA LEU A 18 -5.58 -14.37 -11.91
C LEU A 18 -5.36 -14.57 -10.40
N SER A 19 -5.51 -15.82 -9.96
CA SER A 19 -5.48 -16.21 -8.54
C SER A 19 -4.09 -16.19 -7.91
N GLN A 20 -3.04 -15.88 -8.65
CA GLN A 20 -1.70 -15.62 -8.13
C GLN A 20 -1.50 -14.13 -7.74
N TYR A 21 -2.45 -13.26 -8.05
CA TYR A 21 -2.38 -11.84 -7.72
C TYR A 21 -3.38 -11.49 -6.61
N ARG A 22 -2.93 -10.73 -5.60
CA ARG A 22 -3.76 -10.25 -4.49
C ARG A 22 -3.56 -8.77 -4.29
N PHE A 23 -4.63 -8.05 -4.01
CA PHE A 23 -4.59 -6.62 -3.72
C PHE A 23 -5.81 -6.26 -2.87
N VAL A 24 -5.72 -5.10 -2.21
CA VAL A 24 -6.86 -4.48 -1.53
C VAL A 24 -7.39 -3.33 -2.38
N ALA A 25 -8.69 -3.10 -2.34
CA ALA A 25 -9.35 -2.07 -3.14
C ALA A 25 -10.42 -1.34 -2.33
N GLY A 26 -10.84 -0.17 -2.81
CA GLY A 26 -11.83 0.66 -2.15
C GLY A 26 -11.25 1.37 -0.92
N ASN A 27 -11.82 1.11 0.25
CA ASN A 27 -11.43 1.75 1.51
C ASN A 27 -10.47 0.89 2.34
N ALA A 28 -9.61 0.10 1.71
CA ALA A 28 -8.69 -0.80 2.40
C ALA A 28 -7.26 -0.54 1.93
N TRP A 29 -6.31 -0.52 2.86
CA TRP A 29 -4.89 -0.26 2.61
C TRP A 29 -4.01 -1.18 3.43
N GLN A 30 -3.02 -1.79 2.78
CA GLN A 30 -1.92 -2.48 3.42
C GLN A 30 -0.72 -1.56 3.40
N LEU A 31 -0.26 -1.15 4.59
CA LEU A 31 0.67 -0.05 4.78
C LEU A 31 1.93 -0.54 5.46
N VAL A 32 3.07 -0.01 5.01
CA VAL A 32 4.36 -0.15 5.65
C VAL A 32 4.73 1.20 6.25
N TYR A 33 4.97 1.21 7.55
CA TYR A 33 5.45 2.38 8.27
C TYR A 33 6.92 2.21 8.61
N GLY A 34 7.71 3.25 8.36
CA GLY A 34 9.13 3.26 8.67
C GLY A 34 9.65 4.61 9.11
N ASP A 35 10.89 4.59 9.59
CA ASP A 35 11.59 5.80 10.04
C ASP A 35 12.10 6.66 8.86
N ASN A 36 12.88 7.69 9.20
CA ASN A 36 13.48 8.59 8.22
C ASN A 36 14.56 7.92 7.35
N ALA A 37 15.15 6.82 7.83
CA ALA A 37 16.09 6.00 7.07
C ALA A 37 15.37 4.94 6.21
N CYS A 38 14.03 4.94 6.21
CA CYS A 38 13.18 3.98 5.53
C CYS A 38 13.34 2.55 6.07
N ASN A 39 13.71 2.38 7.35
CA ASN A 39 13.64 1.08 8.01
C ASN A 39 12.17 0.77 8.31
N PRO A 40 11.61 -0.38 7.87
CA PRO A 40 10.28 -0.80 8.26
C PRO A 40 10.21 -1.05 9.77
N LEU A 41 9.18 -0.52 10.42
CA LEU A 41 8.99 -0.62 11.87
C LEU A 41 7.59 -1.14 12.26
N LEU A 42 6.60 -1.00 11.38
CA LEU A 42 5.23 -1.45 11.64
C LEU A 42 4.52 -1.75 10.32
N LEU A 43 3.83 -2.89 10.25
CA LEU A 43 2.84 -3.16 9.21
C LEU A 43 1.43 -2.87 9.72
N VAL A 44 0.62 -2.23 8.88
CA VAL A 44 -0.78 -1.93 9.21
C VAL A 44 -1.68 -2.39 8.09
N PHE A 45 -2.77 -3.08 8.43
CA PHE A 45 -3.91 -3.21 7.56
C PHE A 45 -4.99 -2.24 8.03
N ALA A 46 -5.30 -1.21 7.26
CA ALA A 46 -6.31 -0.21 7.59
C ALA A 46 -7.53 -0.39 6.69
N VAL A 47 -8.73 -0.48 7.27
CA VAL A 47 -9.99 -0.67 6.52
C VAL A 47 -11.06 0.31 6.99
N GLY A 48 -11.63 1.03 6.05
CA GLY A 48 -12.78 1.88 6.23
C GLY A 48 -14.08 1.08 6.06
N VAL A 49 -14.90 1.07 7.11
CA VAL A 49 -16.20 0.38 7.17
C VAL A 49 -17.31 1.36 7.56
N THR A 50 -18.57 0.93 7.59
CA THR A 50 -19.63 1.75 8.19
C THR A 50 -19.48 1.74 9.71
N GLY A 51 -19.86 2.82 10.40
CA GLY A 51 -19.74 2.90 11.86
C GLY A 51 -20.49 1.77 12.58
N SER A 52 -21.61 1.31 12.02
CA SER A 52 -22.39 0.18 12.53
C SER A 52 -21.66 -1.18 12.48
N THR A 53 -20.60 -1.31 11.68
CA THR A 53 -19.86 -2.56 11.47
C THR A 53 -18.43 -2.49 11.98
N LEU A 54 -18.07 -1.44 12.72
CA LEU A 54 -16.69 -1.17 13.15
C LEU A 54 -16.06 -2.36 13.90
N GLU A 55 -16.80 -2.96 14.83
CA GLU A 55 -16.37 -4.11 15.64
C GLU A 55 -16.89 -5.47 15.11
N ALA A 56 -17.54 -5.49 13.93
CA ALA A 56 -18.01 -6.73 13.35
C ALA A 56 -16.82 -7.65 12.95
N PRO A 57 -17.04 -8.96 12.81
CA PRO A 57 -16.03 -9.83 12.20
C PRO A 57 -15.60 -9.30 10.81
N PRO A 58 -14.32 -9.46 10.41
CA PRO A 58 -13.88 -9.05 9.08
C PRO A 58 -14.59 -9.85 7.99
N ALA A 59 -14.83 -9.23 6.84
CA ALA A 59 -15.30 -9.96 5.66
C ALA A 59 -14.22 -10.93 5.13
N ASP A 60 -14.59 -11.93 4.33
CA ASP A 60 -13.63 -12.91 3.79
C ASP A 60 -12.46 -12.25 3.04
N SER A 61 -12.73 -11.21 2.24
CA SER A 61 -11.68 -10.45 1.54
C SER A 61 -10.79 -9.65 2.49
N GLU A 62 -11.32 -9.17 3.61
CA GLU A 62 -10.53 -8.54 4.68
C GLU A 62 -9.64 -9.59 5.37
N MET A 63 -10.18 -10.79 5.63
CA MET A 63 -9.43 -11.90 6.23
C MET A 63 -8.28 -12.35 5.34
N GLU A 64 -8.51 -12.50 4.03
CA GLU A 64 -7.44 -12.83 3.07
C GLU A 64 -6.32 -11.79 3.08
N ALA A 65 -6.68 -10.50 3.06
CA ALA A 65 -5.70 -9.41 3.11
C ALA A 65 -4.96 -9.36 4.46
N LEU A 66 -5.66 -9.59 5.57
CA LEU A 66 -5.10 -9.64 6.92
C LEU A 66 -4.10 -10.79 7.06
N HIS A 67 -4.45 -11.99 6.59
CA HIS A 67 -3.54 -13.13 6.60
C HIS A 67 -2.28 -12.88 5.76
N LEU A 68 -2.42 -12.25 4.59
CA LEU A 68 -1.30 -12.00 3.69
C LEU A 68 -0.26 -11.05 4.31
N ILE A 69 -0.69 -9.88 4.77
CA ILE A 69 0.22 -8.90 5.40
C ILE A 69 0.70 -9.39 6.77
N GLY A 70 -0.13 -10.14 7.50
CA GLY A 70 0.25 -10.79 8.75
C GLY A 70 1.39 -11.78 8.53
N HIS A 71 1.30 -12.64 7.51
CA HIS A 71 2.39 -13.57 7.18
C HIS A 71 3.71 -12.82 6.91
N VAL A 72 3.65 -11.71 6.17
CA VAL A 72 4.83 -10.86 5.90
C VAL A 72 5.38 -10.23 7.18
N ALA A 73 4.53 -9.71 8.08
CA ALA A 73 4.95 -9.17 9.36
C ALA A 73 5.66 -10.21 10.24
N GLU A 74 5.15 -11.44 10.27
CA GLU A 74 5.79 -12.56 11.00
C GLU A 74 7.18 -12.85 10.44
N ARG A 75 7.28 -12.98 9.11
CA ARG A 75 8.54 -13.26 8.42
C ARG A 75 9.57 -12.14 8.57
N ALA A 76 9.11 -10.90 8.61
CA ALA A 76 9.94 -9.72 8.82
C ALA A 76 10.29 -9.47 10.31
N ASN A 77 9.69 -10.23 11.23
CA ASN A 77 9.74 -9.97 12.67
C ASN A 77 9.32 -8.52 13.02
N LEU A 78 8.25 -8.04 12.40
CA LEU A 78 7.69 -6.71 12.60
C LEU A 78 6.36 -6.76 13.35
N PRO A 79 6.08 -5.75 14.21
CA PRO A 79 4.74 -5.51 14.71
C PRO A 79 3.71 -5.39 13.58
N PHE A 80 2.51 -5.87 13.84
CA PHE A 80 1.37 -5.78 12.93
C PHE A 80 0.15 -5.20 13.66
N ARG A 81 -0.61 -4.34 13.00
CA ARG A 81 -1.91 -3.83 13.50
C ARG A 81 -2.98 -3.90 12.43
N TYR A 82 -4.14 -4.41 12.81
CA TYR A 82 -5.36 -4.30 12.03
C TYR A 82 -6.18 -3.13 12.57
N ILE A 83 -6.50 -2.15 11.73
CA ILE A 83 -7.19 -0.91 12.11
C ILE A 83 -8.46 -0.79 11.29
N ARG A 84 -9.60 -0.56 11.94
CA ARG A 84 -10.84 -0.21 11.27
C ARG A 84 -11.33 1.16 11.69
N PHE A 85 -11.88 1.90 10.73
CA PHE A 85 -12.38 3.24 10.95
C PHE A 85 -13.71 3.47 10.22
N ALA A 86 -14.55 4.34 10.77
CA ALA A 86 -15.84 4.67 10.18
C ALA A 86 -15.66 5.58 8.95
N THR A 87 -16.37 5.27 7.86
CA THR A 87 -16.34 6.01 6.58
C THR A 87 -17.56 6.89 6.37
N ASP A 88 -18.60 6.68 7.17
CA ASP A 88 -19.88 7.39 7.20
C ASP A 88 -19.89 8.55 8.20
N VAL A 89 -18.71 9.00 8.63
CA VAL A 89 -18.51 10.15 9.53
C VAL A 89 -17.67 11.24 8.85
N ASN A 90 -17.93 12.50 9.21
CA ASN A 90 -17.19 13.64 8.68
C ASN A 90 -15.75 13.71 9.24
N GLU A 91 -15.58 13.32 10.50
CA GLU A 91 -14.30 13.30 11.21
C GLU A 91 -14.18 11.99 12.00
N ILE A 92 -12.98 11.40 12.01
CA ILE A 92 -12.70 10.19 12.78
C ILE A 92 -12.20 10.63 14.16
N GLU A 93 -12.99 10.36 15.20
CA GLU A 93 -12.59 10.59 16.60
C GLU A 93 -11.92 9.37 17.22
N HIS A 94 -12.27 8.19 16.74
CA HIS A 94 -11.79 6.91 17.22
C HIS A 94 -11.68 5.89 16.10
N VAL A 95 -10.81 4.91 16.31
CA VAL A 95 -10.68 3.70 15.51
C VAL A 95 -10.83 2.49 16.41
N VAL A 96 -11.05 1.33 15.82
CA VAL A 96 -10.81 0.07 16.53
C VAL A 96 -9.54 -0.55 15.99
N VAL A 97 -8.73 -1.08 16.89
CA VAL A 97 -7.48 -1.72 16.57
C VAL A 97 -7.50 -3.12 17.12
N SER A 98 -7.00 -4.06 16.32
CA SER A 98 -6.74 -5.42 16.75
C SER A 98 -5.33 -5.82 16.36
N ASP A 99 -4.85 -6.84 17.05
CA ASP A 99 -3.70 -7.62 16.62
C ASP A 99 -4.21 -8.74 15.69
N ARG A 100 -3.62 -9.95 15.75
CA ARG A 100 -4.04 -11.07 14.89
C ARG A 100 -5.23 -11.86 15.43
N ASP A 101 -5.58 -11.65 16.69
CA ASP A 101 -6.60 -12.42 17.40
C ASP A 101 -8.03 -11.89 17.18
N LEU A 102 -8.17 -10.80 16.42
CA LEU A 102 -9.43 -10.12 16.13
C LEU A 102 -10.14 -9.59 17.38
N SER A 103 -9.45 -9.50 18.51
CA SER A 103 -9.92 -8.77 19.68
C SER A 103 -9.72 -7.27 19.44
N TYR A 104 -10.81 -6.51 19.47
CA TYR A 104 -10.77 -5.08 19.17
C TYR A 104 -10.61 -4.25 20.45
N SER A 105 -9.68 -3.29 20.39
CA SER A 105 -9.54 -2.19 21.35
C SER A 105 -9.91 -0.89 20.65
N ARG A 106 -10.83 -0.14 21.25
CA ARG A 106 -11.19 1.19 20.75
C ARG A 106 -10.16 2.22 21.20
N LEU A 107 -9.56 2.93 20.25
CA LEU A 107 -8.59 3.98 20.52
C LEU A 107 -9.08 5.31 19.96
N THR A 108 -8.96 6.37 20.76
CA THR A 108 -9.04 7.74 20.26
C THR A 108 -7.86 8.06 19.33
N MET A 109 -7.97 9.09 18.49
CA MET A 109 -6.87 9.49 17.61
C MET A 109 -5.56 9.83 18.35
N PRO A 110 -5.58 10.48 19.54
CA PRO A 110 -4.37 10.66 20.35
C PRO A 110 -3.79 9.35 20.90
N GLU A 111 -4.62 8.39 21.29
CA GLU A 111 -4.15 7.07 21.75
C GLU A 111 -3.56 6.26 20.59
N LEU A 112 -4.17 6.34 19.40
CA LEU A 112 -3.62 5.78 18.18
C LEU A 112 -2.22 6.34 17.88
N SER A 113 -2.06 7.67 17.97
CA SER A 113 -0.77 8.33 17.80
C SER A 113 0.28 7.84 18.81
N LYS A 114 -0.09 7.70 20.09
CA LYS A 114 0.79 7.11 21.13
C LYS A 114 1.18 5.66 20.83
N MET A 115 0.23 4.85 20.34
CA MET A 115 0.50 3.47 19.97
C MET A 115 1.51 3.38 18.81
N PHE A 116 1.38 4.23 17.78
CA PHE A 116 2.38 4.34 16.72
C PHE A 116 3.77 4.73 17.28
N GLY A 117 3.80 5.70 18.21
CA GLY A 117 5.05 6.13 18.87
C GLY A 117 5.72 5.02 19.68
N SER A 118 4.96 4.07 20.23
CA SER A 118 5.50 2.92 20.96
C SER A 118 6.33 1.96 20.08
N PHE A 119 6.18 2.02 18.76
CA PHE A 119 7.00 1.28 17.79
C PHE A 119 8.21 2.06 17.31
N ASN A 120 8.62 3.10 18.04
CA ASN A 120 9.71 4.01 17.67
C ASN A 120 9.46 4.78 16.35
N LEU A 121 8.22 4.87 15.90
CA LEU A 121 7.87 5.73 14.77
C LEU A 121 8.02 7.20 15.20
N PRO A 122 8.54 8.08 14.32
CA PRO A 122 8.80 9.48 14.64
C PRO A 122 7.51 10.31 14.62
N VAL A 123 6.60 10.01 15.56
CA VAL A 123 5.31 10.67 15.72
C VAL A 123 5.51 12.12 16.14
N SER A 124 4.86 13.05 15.43
CA SER A 124 4.86 14.47 15.78
C SER A 124 3.44 14.97 15.99
N ASN A 125 3.20 15.69 17.09
CA ASN A 125 1.95 16.43 17.30
C ASN A 125 1.89 17.76 16.51
N THR A 126 2.76 17.94 15.52
CA THR A 126 2.82 19.14 14.69
C THR A 126 2.14 18.91 13.36
N HIS A 127 1.15 19.73 13.03
CA HIS A 127 0.48 19.73 11.74
C HIS A 127 1.50 19.84 10.60
N THR A 128 1.56 18.84 9.71
CA THR A 128 2.39 18.92 8.51
C THR A 128 1.81 19.96 7.54
N ALA A 129 2.63 20.95 7.19
CA ALA A 129 2.27 21.99 6.25
C ALA A 129 2.54 21.51 4.81
N LYS A 130 1.55 20.93 4.12
CA LYS A 130 1.15 21.34 2.76
C LYS A 130 0.02 20.49 2.14
N TYR A 131 -1.03 21.22 1.79
CA TYR A 131 -1.87 21.21 0.60
C TYR A 131 -2.38 19.91 -0.03
N LEU A 132 -3.72 19.90 -0.19
CA LEU A 132 -4.54 19.02 -1.02
C LEU A 132 -3.90 18.78 -2.40
N ASN A 133 -3.49 17.54 -2.66
CA ASN A 133 -3.81 16.96 -3.95
C ASN A 133 -5.15 16.24 -3.80
N ASP A 134 -6.11 16.84 -4.46
CA ASP A 134 -7.52 16.48 -4.51
C ASP A 134 -7.67 15.20 -5.34
N GLN A 135 -7.63 14.05 -4.65
CA GLN A 135 -8.18 12.77 -5.10
C GLN A 135 -8.18 11.80 -3.90
N ILE A 136 -9.29 11.82 -3.16
CA ILE A 136 -9.71 10.84 -2.13
C ILE A 136 -8.63 10.47 -1.09
N SER A 137 -8.16 11.46 -0.33
CA SER A 137 -7.56 11.15 0.97
C SER A 137 -8.68 10.77 1.95
N SER A 138 -8.74 9.51 2.39
CA SER A 138 -9.62 9.09 3.48
C SER A 138 -9.33 9.91 4.74
N ALA A 139 -10.30 9.99 5.67
CA ALA A 139 -10.06 10.67 6.94
C ALA A 139 -8.86 10.05 7.71
N TYR A 140 -8.59 8.76 7.52
CA TYR A 140 -7.39 8.10 8.02
C TYR A 140 -6.10 8.66 7.40
N HIS A 141 -6.01 8.81 6.07
CA HIS A 141 -4.86 9.43 5.41
C HIS A 141 -4.64 10.88 5.84
N LYS A 142 -5.72 11.64 6.05
CA LYS A 142 -5.64 13.00 6.58
C LYS A 142 -5.04 13.00 7.99
N TRP A 143 -5.54 12.14 8.87
CA TRP A 143 -5.01 11.98 10.24
C TRP A 143 -3.54 11.55 10.24
N GLN A 144 -3.17 10.58 9.41
CA GLN A 144 -1.80 10.07 9.29
C GLN A 144 -0.83 11.20 8.99
N ARG A 145 -1.16 12.04 7.99
CA ARG A 145 -0.34 13.20 7.61
C ARG A 145 -0.27 14.24 8.73
N SER A 146 -1.39 14.54 9.39
CA SER A 146 -1.43 15.58 10.42
C SER A 146 -0.74 15.19 11.73
N SER A 147 -0.66 13.88 12.03
CA SER A 147 -0.38 13.40 13.39
C SER A 147 0.90 12.57 13.51
N LEU A 148 1.50 12.14 12.41
CA LEU A 148 2.69 11.27 12.44
C LEU A 148 3.97 11.92 11.87
N GLY A 149 3.91 13.19 11.46
CA GLY A 149 5.09 14.01 11.16
C GLY A 149 5.80 13.76 9.83
N ALA A 150 6.72 14.67 9.47
CA ALA A 150 7.46 14.64 8.20
C ALA A 150 8.65 13.65 8.19
N ALA A 151 9.07 13.17 9.36
CA ALA A 151 10.17 12.21 9.49
C ALA A 151 9.73 10.75 9.27
N LEU A 152 8.41 10.52 9.17
CA LEU A 152 7.82 9.22 8.88
C LEU A 152 7.84 8.94 7.38
N THR A 153 8.22 7.72 7.00
CA THR A 153 7.99 7.21 5.65
C THR A 153 6.86 6.19 5.71
N VAL A 154 5.83 6.35 4.86
CA VAL A 154 4.73 5.38 4.74
C VAL A 154 4.51 5.06 3.29
N SER A 155 4.38 3.77 2.98
CA SER A 155 4.05 3.29 1.64
C SER A 155 2.90 2.31 1.70
N ASP A 156 2.02 2.41 0.71
CA ASP A 156 0.98 1.42 0.45
C ASP A 156 1.62 0.23 -0.28
N ILE A 157 1.06 -0.96 -0.11
CA ILE A 157 1.39 -2.14 -0.91
C ILE A 157 0.29 -2.32 -1.95
N ASP A 158 0.59 -1.95 -3.20
CA ASP A 158 -0.43 -1.89 -4.25
C ASP A 158 -0.88 -3.27 -4.73
N LEU A 159 0.07 -4.18 -4.95
CA LEU A 159 -0.21 -5.49 -5.55
C LEU A 159 0.80 -6.53 -5.09
N TRP A 160 0.28 -7.68 -4.70
CA TRP A 160 1.05 -8.86 -4.39
C TRP A 160 0.96 -9.85 -5.53
N ARG A 161 2.06 -10.54 -5.76
CA ARG A 161 2.05 -11.87 -6.36
C ARG A 161 2.41 -12.90 -5.30
N VAL A 162 1.63 -13.97 -5.28
CA VAL A 162 1.79 -15.12 -4.38
C VAL A 162 2.11 -16.38 -5.18
N ALA A 163 2.89 -17.26 -4.58
CA ALA A 163 3.09 -18.63 -5.06
C ALA A 163 1.80 -19.45 -4.96
N GLU A 164 1.79 -20.65 -5.56
CA GLU A 164 0.64 -21.58 -5.48
C GLU A 164 0.26 -21.94 -4.04
N ASN A 165 1.23 -21.94 -3.12
CA ASN A 165 0.99 -22.20 -1.70
C ASN A 165 0.53 -20.95 -0.90
N GLY A 166 0.29 -19.81 -1.58
CA GLY A 166 -0.13 -18.56 -0.97
C GLY A 166 0.99 -17.70 -0.37
N THR A 167 2.25 -18.15 -0.44
CA THR A 167 3.39 -17.36 0.05
C THR A 167 3.63 -16.15 -0.86
N PRO A 168 3.67 -14.91 -0.34
CA PRO A 168 4.01 -13.75 -1.15
C PRO A 168 5.47 -13.81 -1.64
N GLU A 169 5.65 -13.56 -2.94
CA GLU A 169 6.93 -13.64 -3.65
C GLU A 169 7.37 -12.27 -4.18
N ILE A 170 6.42 -11.50 -4.72
CA ILE A 170 6.68 -10.20 -5.34
C ILE A 170 5.68 -9.17 -4.83
N VAL A 171 6.19 -8.01 -4.44
CA VAL A 171 5.40 -6.78 -4.31
C VAL A 171 5.59 -5.97 -5.59
N PHE A 172 4.49 -5.55 -6.19
CA PHE A 172 4.46 -4.58 -7.27
C PHE A 172 3.97 -3.24 -6.73
N GLU A 173 4.78 -2.19 -6.93
CA GLU A 173 4.33 -0.80 -6.88
C GLU A 173 3.77 -0.44 -8.27
N LEU A 174 2.53 0.03 -8.32
CA LEU A 174 1.84 0.38 -9.56
C LEU A 174 2.01 1.88 -9.84
N LYS A 175 2.65 2.21 -10.97
CA LYS A 175 2.79 3.60 -11.42
C LYS A 175 2.11 3.81 -12.77
N ARG A 176 1.55 5.00 -12.96
CA ARG A 176 0.89 5.39 -14.22
C ARG A 176 1.11 6.85 -14.53
N SER A 177 1.46 7.17 -15.77
CA SER A 177 1.73 8.55 -16.17
C SER A 177 1.46 8.76 -17.66
N TYR A 178 1.60 10.00 -18.12
CA TYR A 178 1.39 10.36 -19.52
C TYR A 178 2.64 10.12 -20.39
N TYR A 179 3.78 9.82 -19.80
CA TYR A 179 5.01 9.54 -20.53
C TYR A 179 4.90 8.21 -21.28
N ASP A 180 5.40 8.17 -22.51
CA ASP A 180 5.52 6.92 -23.27
C ASP A 180 6.36 5.91 -22.49
N LEU A 181 6.02 4.61 -22.61
CA LEU A 181 6.71 3.53 -21.89
C LEU A 181 8.26 3.62 -21.98
N PRO A 182 8.88 3.81 -23.15
CA PRO A 182 10.35 3.85 -23.23
C PRO A 182 10.96 5.05 -22.51
N LYS A 183 10.22 6.15 -22.37
CA LYS A 183 10.70 7.41 -21.78
C LYS A 183 10.49 7.46 -20.28
N TRP A 184 9.44 6.83 -19.76
CA TRP A 184 9.16 6.89 -18.33
C TRP A 184 10.28 6.26 -17.51
N ARG A 185 10.61 6.90 -16.39
CA ARG A 185 11.53 6.43 -15.35
C ARG A 185 10.91 6.73 -13.99
N PRO A 186 11.18 5.91 -12.95
CA PRO A 186 10.70 6.18 -11.61
C PRO A 186 11.19 7.54 -11.09
N PHE A 187 10.28 8.33 -10.52
CA PHE A 187 10.59 9.68 -10.06
C PHE A 187 11.38 9.66 -8.75
N PRO A 188 12.43 10.49 -8.61
CA PRO A 188 13.21 10.58 -7.37
C PRO A 188 12.38 10.87 -6.11
N ASP A 189 11.28 11.61 -6.24
CA ASP A 189 10.39 11.94 -5.14
C ASP A 189 9.76 10.68 -4.49
N ASP A 190 9.58 9.60 -5.25
CA ASP A 190 9.05 8.32 -4.76
C ASP A 190 10.15 7.42 -4.16
N TYR A 191 11.43 7.77 -4.23
CA TYR A 191 12.52 6.84 -3.88
C TYR A 191 12.53 6.45 -2.41
N ARG A 192 12.01 7.31 -1.52
CA ARG A 192 11.82 6.96 -0.11
C ARG A 192 10.79 5.85 0.05
N ASN A 193 9.68 5.94 -0.69
CA ASN A 193 8.65 4.91 -0.70
C ASN A 193 9.18 3.59 -1.24
N PHE A 194 9.92 3.64 -2.36
CA PHE A 194 10.54 2.46 -2.95
C PHE A 194 11.59 1.83 -2.03
N ARG A 195 12.40 2.65 -1.34
CA ARG A 195 13.38 2.17 -0.37
C ARG A 195 12.71 1.46 0.80
N LEU A 196 11.63 2.03 1.34
CA LEU A 196 10.89 1.42 2.44
C LEU A 196 10.34 0.04 2.07
N LEU A 197 9.67 -0.06 0.91
CA LEU A 197 9.15 -1.33 0.41
C LEU A 197 10.28 -2.31 0.07
N SER A 198 11.41 -1.82 -0.47
CA SER A 198 12.56 -2.63 -0.82
C SER A 198 13.20 -3.25 0.43
N ASN A 199 13.36 -2.47 1.49
CA ASN A 199 13.88 -2.94 2.77
C ASN A 199 12.95 -4.00 3.40
N LEU A 200 11.63 -3.81 3.33
CA LEU A 200 10.68 -4.84 3.75
C LEU A 200 10.86 -6.12 2.93
N CYS A 201 10.82 -6.01 1.60
CA CYS A 201 10.93 -7.16 0.70
C CYS A 201 12.23 -7.94 0.91
N GLN A 202 13.37 -7.25 1.08
CA GLN A 202 14.65 -7.89 1.38
C GLN A 202 14.62 -8.65 2.69
N SER A 203 14.07 -8.05 3.75
CA SER A 203 13.98 -8.70 5.07
C SER A 203 13.14 -9.98 5.03
N THR A 204 12.24 -10.10 4.07
CA THR A 204 11.38 -11.26 3.86
C THR A 204 11.75 -12.09 2.63
N GLY A 205 12.90 -11.85 1.97
CA GLY A 205 13.28 -12.57 0.75
C GLY A 205 12.29 -12.46 -0.43
N MET A 206 11.44 -11.44 -0.46
CA MET A 206 10.56 -11.10 -1.57
C MET A 206 11.27 -10.18 -2.57
N GLN A 207 10.73 -10.07 -3.77
CA GLN A 207 11.16 -9.08 -4.77
C GLN A 207 10.26 -7.83 -4.71
N LEU A 208 10.84 -6.66 -4.90
CA LEU A 208 10.09 -5.45 -5.22
C LEU A 208 10.24 -5.13 -6.71
N LYS A 209 9.11 -4.90 -7.38
CA LYS A 209 9.06 -4.44 -8.76
C LYS A 209 8.20 -3.20 -8.87
N ILE A 210 8.52 -2.33 -9.83
CA ILE A 210 7.61 -1.26 -10.28
C ILE A 210 6.97 -1.74 -11.57
N LEU A 211 5.64 -1.75 -11.62
CA LEU A 211 4.88 -2.01 -12.83
C LEU A 211 4.30 -0.69 -13.34
N TYR A 212 4.72 -0.28 -14.53
CA TYR A 212 4.32 0.97 -15.14
C TYR A 212 3.44 0.76 -16.37
N ASN A 213 2.29 1.43 -16.41
CA ASN A 213 1.45 1.54 -17.60
C ASN A 213 1.23 3.00 -18.00
N GLN A 214 1.07 3.25 -19.31
CA GLN A 214 0.80 4.60 -19.81
C GLN A 214 -0.69 4.93 -19.64
N ARG A 215 -1.00 6.19 -19.35
CA ARG A 215 -2.37 6.73 -19.40
C ARG A 215 -2.47 7.90 -20.38
N ILE A 216 -3.65 8.07 -20.98
CA ILE A 216 -4.04 9.16 -21.86
C ILE A 216 -5.00 10.09 -21.11
N LYS A 217 -4.85 11.42 -21.29
CA LYS A 217 -5.72 12.41 -20.62
C LYS A 217 -7.12 12.47 -21.22
N GLN A 218 -7.24 12.51 -22.54
CA GLN A 218 -8.50 12.72 -23.24
C GLN A 218 -8.53 11.95 -24.59
N PRO A 219 -9.51 11.05 -24.81
CA PRO A 219 -10.36 10.48 -23.76
C PRO A 219 -9.49 9.82 -22.69
N PHE A 220 -9.94 9.83 -21.43
CA PHE A 220 -9.21 9.16 -20.37
C PHE A 220 -9.13 7.67 -20.69
N LYS A 221 -7.90 7.13 -20.75
CA LYS A 221 -7.67 5.71 -21.02
C LYS A 221 -6.36 5.28 -20.38
N GLU A 222 -6.35 4.15 -19.70
CA GLU A 222 -5.12 3.44 -19.35
C GLU A 222 -4.78 2.46 -20.47
N ILE A 223 -3.55 2.52 -20.98
CA ILE A 223 -3.04 1.64 -22.04
C ILE A 223 -2.33 0.47 -21.35
N LEU A 224 -2.87 -0.73 -21.52
CA LEU A 224 -2.31 -1.93 -20.91
C LEU A 224 -1.60 -2.85 -21.91
N ASP A 225 -1.67 -2.58 -23.22
CA ASP A 225 -1.11 -3.44 -24.27
C ASP A 225 0.34 -3.85 -23.98
N ASN A 226 1.10 -2.91 -23.42
CA ASN A 226 2.44 -3.14 -22.93
C ASN A 226 2.62 -2.46 -21.57
N LEU A 227 3.39 -3.10 -20.72
CA LEU A 227 3.74 -2.68 -19.37
C LEU A 227 5.25 -2.62 -19.27
N LYS A 228 5.77 -1.66 -18.51
CA LYS A 228 7.20 -1.56 -18.26
C LYS A 228 7.50 -1.96 -16.83
N ILE A 229 8.47 -2.87 -16.67
CA ILE A 229 8.87 -3.36 -15.36
C ILE A 229 10.23 -2.81 -14.97
N PHE A 230 10.38 -2.49 -13.69
CA PHE A 230 11.67 -2.23 -13.06
C PHE A 230 11.85 -3.17 -11.89
N SER A 231 13.05 -3.69 -11.71
CA SER A 231 13.43 -4.35 -10.46
C SER A 231 14.00 -3.31 -9.50
N VAL A 232 13.58 -3.36 -8.24
CA VAL A 232 13.98 -2.42 -7.21
C VAL A 232 14.67 -3.16 -6.08
N ASP A 233 15.90 -2.77 -5.79
CA ASP A 233 16.71 -3.33 -4.72
C ASP A 233 17.67 -2.26 -4.19
N PHE A 234 17.29 -1.59 -3.11
CA PHE A 234 18.07 -0.50 -2.53
C PHE A 234 19.36 -0.96 -1.83
N SER A 235 19.60 -2.28 -1.74
CA SER A 235 20.88 -2.83 -1.27
C SER A 235 21.93 -2.92 -2.39
N LYS A 236 21.51 -2.74 -3.65
CA LYS A 236 22.37 -2.89 -4.84
C LYS A 236 22.67 -1.55 -5.50
N THR A 237 23.66 -1.58 -6.40
CA THR A 237 23.98 -0.47 -7.32
C THR A 237 23.99 -1.01 -8.76
N PRO A 238 23.12 -0.51 -9.66
CA PRO A 238 22.08 0.49 -9.42
C PRO A 238 20.93 -0.04 -8.53
N GLN A 239 20.27 0.86 -7.79
CA GLN A 239 19.16 0.53 -6.88
C GLN A 239 17.88 0.16 -7.64
N ILE A 240 17.71 0.71 -8.84
CA ILE A 240 16.59 0.45 -9.73
C ILE A 240 17.21 0.05 -11.07
N SER A 241 16.96 -1.19 -11.49
CA SER A 241 17.33 -1.67 -12.81
C SER A 241 16.11 -1.67 -13.71
N GLU A 242 16.23 -1.01 -14.85
CA GLU A 242 15.23 -1.07 -15.91
C GLU A 242 15.14 -2.52 -16.41
N GLY A 243 13.94 -3.09 -16.31
CA GLY A 243 13.62 -4.39 -16.88
C GLY A 243 13.06 -4.24 -18.28
N GLU A 244 12.25 -5.21 -18.67
CA GLU A 244 11.69 -5.30 -20.01
C GLU A 244 10.35 -4.55 -20.12
N ILE A 245 9.99 -4.24 -21.37
CA ILE A 245 8.61 -3.92 -21.72
C ILE A 245 7.94 -5.25 -22.07
N ILE A 246 6.91 -5.59 -21.33
CA ILE A 246 6.20 -6.86 -21.44
C ILE A 246 4.74 -6.64 -21.85
N THR A 247 4.15 -7.65 -22.45
CA THR A 247 2.71 -7.72 -22.73
C THR A 247 1.92 -8.11 -21.49
N LEU A 248 0.58 -7.97 -21.55
CA LEU A 248 -0.30 -8.50 -20.49
C LEU A 248 -0.19 -10.01 -20.32
N GLU A 249 -0.03 -10.76 -21.41
CA GLU A 249 0.10 -12.23 -21.35
C GLU A 249 1.40 -12.66 -20.65
N GLU A 250 2.48 -11.90 -20.82
CA GLU A 250 3.72 -12.11 -20.08
C GLU A 250 3.56 -11.73 -18.61
N PHE A 251 2.84 -10.64 -18.30
CA PHE A 251 2.52 -10.27 -16.92
C PHE A 251 1.71 -11.35 -16.21
N GLU A 252 0.72 -11.94 -16.88
CA GLU A 252 -0.08 -13.05 -16.34
C GLU A 252 0.79 -14.25 -15.95
N LYS A 253 1.90 -14.47 -16.66
CA LYS A 253 2.80 -15.62 -16.48
C LYS A 253 4.00 -15.32 -15.60
N LEU A 254 4.22 -14.07 -15.21
CA LEU A 254 5.30 -13.72 -14.29
C LEU A 254 5.17 -14.64 -13.11
#